data_AF-A0A2P4QN45-F1
#
_entry.id   AF-A0A2P4QN45-F1
#
_cell.length_a   1.000
_cell.length_b   1.000
_cell.length_c   1.000
_cell.angle_alpha   90.00
_cell.angle_beta   90.00
_cell.angle_gamma   90.00
#
_symmetry.space_group_name_H-M   'P 1'
#
loop_
_entity.id
_entity.type
_entity.pdbx_description
1 polymer ?
#
loop_
_entity_poly.entity_id
_entity_poly.type
_entity_poly.pdbx_seq_one_letter_code
_entity_poly.pdbx_strand_id
1 'polypeptide(L)'
;MDDKLRAAQHHMLLFQENQQFSKPIKHLRYKKKFIIPKQDDYTFLLPFPETNTIPIVATSDFSHIDSSVVSPPFGNSTPPPSVIDIFENVPLHYILLIPEEPFYEGGLHNQPSRNRIRKHNLKPLTVGSHAWLAHMKEIYDIHIEDTKYELDKIDAGI
;
A
#
# COMPACT_ATOMS: atom_id res chain seq x y z
N MET A 1 4.81 -47.74 10.23
CA MET A 1 4.72 -46.66 11.24
C MET A 1 5.96 -45.78 11.22
N ASP A 2 7.10 -46.33 10.80
CA ASP A 2 8.42 -45.71 10.90
C ASP A 2 8.65 -44.56 9.91
N ASP A 3 8.04 -44.59 8.73
CA ASP A 3 8.23 -43.53 7.72
C ASP A 3 7.71 -42.16 8.17
N LYS A 4 6.56 -42.12 8.88
CA LYS A 4 6.02 -40.88 9.43
C LYS A 4 6.93 -40.32 10.52
N LEU A 5 7.56 -41.19 11.31
CA LEU A 5 8.48 -40.82 12.39
C LEU A 5 9.80 -40.28 11.83
N ARG A 6 10.34 -40.94 10.79
CA ARG A 6 11.52 -40.47 10.05
C ARG A 6 11.28 -39.14 9.34
N ALA A 7 10.10 -38.94 8.77
CA ALA A 7 9.72 -37.65 8.17
C ALA A 7 9.65 -36.54 9.23
N ALA A 8 9.02 -36.80 10.38
CA ALA A 8 8.91 -35.82 11.46
C ALA A 8 10.28 -35.44 12.07
N GLN A 9 11.22 -36.40 12.16
CA GLN A 9 12.61 -36.14 12.55
C GLN A 9 13.34 -35.24 11.53
N HIS A 10 13.23 -35.54 10.24
CA HIS A 10 13.87 -34.75 9.18
C HIS A 10 13.38 -33.29 9.16
N HIS A 11 12.10 -33.08 9.47
CA HIS A 11 11.52 -31.75 9.57
C HIS A 11 11.67 -31.09 10.95
N MET A 12 12.45 -31.69 11.86
CA MET A 12 12.73 -31.18 13.22
C MET A 12 11.47 -30.87 14.04
N LEU A 13 10.34 -31.52 13.73
CA LEU A 13 9.06 -31.31 14.42
C LEU A 13 9.02 -32.04 15.77
N LEU A 14 9.79 -33.11 15.91
CA LEU A 14 9.87 -33.88 17.15
C LEU A 14 10.96 -33.29 18.05
N PHE A 15 10.57 -32.80 19.22
CA PHE A 15 11.49 -32.28 20.23
C PHE A 15 12.08 -33.43 21.05
N GLN A 16 13.12 -34.08 20.52
CA GLN A 16 13.88 -35.10 21.26
C GLN A 16 14.97 -34.43 22.12
N GLU A 17 15.31 -35.02 23.27
CA GLU A 17 16.31 -34.49 24.20
C GLU A 17 17.69 -34.28 23.56
N ASN A 18 18.02 -35.07 22.53
CA ASN A 18 19.29 -34.98 21.79
C ASN A 18 19.27 -33.91 20.69
N GLN A 19 18.14 -33.26 20.43
CA GLN A 19 18.00 -32.31 19.34
C GLN A 19 18.34 -30.89 19.83
N GLN A 20 19.46 -30.35 19.36
CA GLN A 20 19.86 -28.97 19.65
C GLN A 20 19.50 -28.04 18.50
N PHE A 21 18.89 -26.89 18.81
CA PHE A 21 18.61 -25.85 17.83
C PHE A 21 19.84 -24.98 17.60
N SER A 22 20.62 -25.30 16.55
CA SER A 22 21.70 -24.42 16.10
C SER A 22 21.16 -23.16 15.38
N LYS A 23 19.99 -23.26 14.75
CA LYS A 23 19.36 -22.15 14.00
C LYS A 23 18.05 -21.72 14.68
N PRO A 24 17.79 -20.41 14.81
CA PRO A 24 16.54 -19.92 15.39
C PRO A 24 15.35 -20.26 14.50
N ILE A 25 14.27 -20.76 15.11
CA ILE A 25 13.03 -21.10 14.42
C ILE A 25 12.31 -19.82 14.00
N LYS A 26 12.39 -19.47 12.71
CA LYS A 26 11.90 -18.17 12.17
C LYS A 26 10.41 -17.92 12.39
N HIS A 27 9.57 -18.95 12.43
CA HIS A 27 8.13 -18.83 12.64
C HIS A 27 7.75 -18.73 14.13
N LEU A 28 8.63 -19.17 15.05
CA LEU A 28 8.50 -18.89 16.48
C LEU A 28 9.06 -17.53 16.87
N ARG A 29 9.67 -16.79 15.92
CA ARG A 29 10.07 -15.41 16.19
C ARG A 29 8.83 -14.55 16.35
N TYR A 30 8.61 -14.14 17.59
CA TYR A 30 7.59 -13.14 17.91
C TYR A 30 7.82 -11.89 17.06
N LYS A 31 6.78 -11.47 16.33
CA LYS A 31 6.86 -10.36 15.36
C LYS A 31 6.77 -8.98 16.01
N LYS A 32 6.25 -8.91 17.24
CA LYS A 32 6.15 -7.65 17.98
C LYS A 32 7.51 -7.33 18.60
N LYS A 33 7.85 -6.04 18.55
CA LYS A 33 9.08 -5.52 19.13
C LYS A 33 9.11 -5.90 20.61
N PHE A 34 10.22 -6.48 21.07
CA PHE A 34 10.43 -6.70 22.51
C PHE A 34 10.45 -5.32 23.17
N ILE A 35 9.45 -5.06 24.01
CA ILE A 35 9.38 -3.85 24.84
C ILE A 35 9.99 -4.25 26.17
N ILE A 36 11.03 -3.54 26.59
CA ILE A 36 11.62 -3.76 27.92
C ILE A 36 10.51 -3.44 28.94
N PRO A 37 10.14 -4.40 29.81
CA PRO A 37 9.10 -4.17 30.80
C PRO A 37 9.54 -3.04 31.74
N LYS A 38 8.65 -2.11 32.04
CA LYS A 38 8.90 -1.06 33.03
C LYS A 38 8.50 -1.57 34.40
N GLN A 39 9.21 -1.11 35.44
CA GLN A 39 8.86 -1.44 36.82
C GLN A 39 7.43 -1.02 37.17
N ASP A 40 6.95 0.08 36.60
CA ASP A 40 5.60 0.61 36.83
C ASP A 40 4.46 -0.32 36.38
N ASP A 41 4.74 -1.23 35.44
CA ASP A 41 3.73 -2.16 34.88
C ASP A 41 3.51 -3.39 35.78
N TYR A 42 4.32 -3.59 36.84
CA TYR A 42 4.32 -4.80 37.65
C TYR A 42 4.35 -4.48 39.15
N THR A 43 3.60 -5.25 39.94
CA THR A 43 3.59 -5.14 41.41
C THR A 43 4.86 -5.72 42.05
N PHE A 44 5.58 -6.58 41.34
CA PHE A 44 6.82 -7.20 41.83
C PHE A 44 8.05 -6.52 41.21
N LEU A 45 9.18 -6.59 41.91
CA LEU A 45 10.44 -6.03 41.44
C LEU A 45 10.99 -6.84 40.27
N LEU A 46 11.25 -6.17 39.15
CA LEU A 46 11.89 -6.76 38.00
C LEU A 46 13.40 -6.90 38.25
N PRO A 47 14.03 -8.03 37.91
CA PRO A 47 15.44 -8.30 38.21
C PRO A 47 16.44 -7.56 37.30
N PHE A 48 16.05 -6.47 36.63
CA PHE A 48 16.92 -5.75 35.70
C PHE A 48 17.60 -4.56 36.40
N PRO A 49 18.91 -4.35 36.21
CA PRO A 49 19.58 -3.18 36.75
C PRO A 49 19.12 -1.94 35.99
N GLU A 50 18.39 -1.05 36.68
CA GLU A 50 18.05 0.27 36.17
C GLU A 50 19.34 1.01 35.80
N THR A 51 19.47 1.38 34.52
CA THR A 51 20.53 2.29 34.07
C THR A 51 20.15 3.69 34.54
N ASN A 52 20.55 3.99 35.78
CA ASN A 52 20.42 5.32 36.39
C ASN A 52 21.03 6.38 35.47
N THR A 53 20.19 7.15 34.77
CA THR A 53 20.58 8.46 34.22
C THR A 53 19.81 9.53 35.00
N ILE A 54 20.60 10.30 35.72
CA ILE A 54 20.30 11.35 36.71
C ILE A 54 19.28 12.39 36.20
N PRO A 55 18.35 12.89 37.02
CA PRO A 55 17.48 14.01 36.67
C PRO A 55 18.16 15.35 37.00
N ILE A 56 18.21 16.26 36.02
CA ILE A 56 18.49 17.68 36.25
C ILE A 56 17.20 18.48 35.97
N VAL A 57 16.91 19.36 36.91
CA VAL A 57 15.67 20.07 37.19
C VAL A 57 15.70 21.50 36.62
N ALA A 58 14.53 21.98 36.16
CA ALA A 58 14.04 23.38 36.07
C ALA A 58 14.74 24.36 35.08
N THR A 59 14.14 25.38 34.45
CA THR A 59 12.85 26.11 34.58
C THR A 59 12.70 27.13 33.43
N SER A 60 11.50 27.72 33.29
CA SER A 60 11.12 29.00 32.65
C SER A 60 10.84 29.00 31.14
N ASP A 61 9.82 29.67 30.59
CA ASP A 61 8.61 30.30 31.13
C ASP A 61 7.63 30.50 29.96
N PHE A 62 6.33 30.49 30.28
CA PHE A 62 5.22 30.82 29.39
C PHE A 62 5.20 32.31 29.03
N SER A 63 4.87 32.64 27.77
CA SER A 63 4.13 33.87 27.47
C SER A 63 3.18 33.68 26.29
N HIS A 64 1.93 34.08 26.53
CA HIS A 64 0.72 34.07 25.71
C HIS A 64 0.24 35.54 25.82
N ILE A 65 0.00 36.31 24.76
CA ILE A 65 -1.26 36.57 24.04
C ILE A 65 -1.00 37.91 23.32
N ASP A 66 -1.33 38.07 22.03
CA ASP A 66 -2.25 39.16 21.64
C ASP A 66 -2.86 38.97 20.23
N SER A 67 -4.14 39.30 20.18
CA SER A 67 -5.10 39.12 19.10
C SER A 67 -5.16 40.35 18.21
N SER A 68 -5.30 40.18 16.89
CA SER A 68 -6.00 41.18 16.06
C SER A 68 -6.51 40.58 14.75
N VAL A 69 -7.84 40.54 14.66
CA VAL A 69 -8.69 40.26 13.49
C VAL A 69 -8.57 41.38 12.46
N VAL A 70 -8.38 41.07 11.16
CA VAL A 70 -9.00 41.75 9.99
C VAL A 70 -8.88 40.84 8.75
N SER A 71 -9.99 40.65 8.04
CA SER A 71 -10.10 40.28 6.61
C SER A 71 -11.21 41.14 5.99
N PRO A 72 -11.41 41.18 4.66
CA PRO A 72 -10.51 41.49 3.53
C PRO A 72 -11.09 42.67 2.68
N PRO A 73 -10.53 42.98 1.50
CA PRO A 73 -11.45 43.06 0.35
C PRO A 73 -10.93 42.36 -0.92
N PHE A 74 -11.90 41.73 -1.57
CA PHE A 74 -11.88 41.16 -2.91
C PHE A 74 -11.33 42.13 -3.98
N GLY A 75 -10.61 41.57 -4.96
CA GLY A 75 -10.70 42.09 -6.33
C GLY A 75 -9.47 41.97 -7.20
N ASN A 76 -9.17 40.78 -7.72
CA ASN A 76 -8.39 40.66 -8.96
C ASN A 76 -8.82 39.38 -9.69
N SER A 77 -9.46 39.56 -10.84
CA SER A 77 -10.01 38.52 -11.69
C SER A 77 -8.94 37.52 -12.14
N THR A 78 -8.95 36.33 -11.56
CA THR A 78 -8.32 35.15 -12.15
C THR A 78 -9.26 34.67 -13.27
N PRO A 79 -8.84 34.57 -14.53
CA PRO A 79 -9.65 33.87 -15.52
C PRO A 79 -9.84 32.42 -15.04
N PRO A 80 -11.01 31.79 -15.25
CA PRO A 80 -11.15 30.39 -14.91
C PRO A 80 -10.02 29.62 -15.58
N PRO A 81 -9.38 28.64 -14.91
CA PRO A 81 -8.46 27.75 -15.60
C PRO A 81 -9.27 27.19 -16.77
N SER A 82 -8.85 27.47 -18.00
CA SER A 82 -9.31 26.74 -19.16
C SER A 82 -9.28 25.28 -18.75
N VAL A 83 -10.44 24.63 -18.72
CA VAL A 83 -10.52 23.18 -18.61
C VAL A 83 -9.80 22.70 -19.85
N ILE A 84 -8.49 22.52 -19.74
CA ILE A 84 -7.70 21.84 -20.75
C ILE A 84 -8.42 20.52 -20.86
N ASP A 85 -9.05 20.28 -22.00
CA ASP A 85 -9.77 19.04 -22.22
C ASP A 85 -8.70 17.94 -22.16
N ILE A 86 -8.58 17.29 -21.01
CA ILE A 86 -7.52 16.31 -20.70
C ILE A 86 -7.55 15.16 -21.74
N PHE A 87 -8.66 15.06 -22.48
CA PHE A 87 -8.95 14.07 -23.49
C PHE A 87 -8.84 14.58 -24.94
N GLU A 88 -8.30 15.78 -25.20
CA GLU A 88 -8.15 16.30 -26.58
C GLU A 88 -7.36 15.33 -27.49
N ASN A 89 -6.44 14.55 -26.91
CA ASN A 89 -5.62 13.55 -27.61
C ASN A 89 -6.16 12.11 -27.50
N VAL A 90 -7.38 11.92 -26.98
CA VAL A 90 -7.98 10.60 -26.78
C VAL A 90 -9.15 10.40 -27.74
N PRO A 91 -9.12 9.33 -28.57
CA PRO A 91 -10.25 9.00 -29.43
C PRO A 91 -11.57 8.83 -28.65
N LEU A 92 -12.66 9.40 -29.18
CA LEU A 92 -13.98 9.44 -28.52
C LEU A 92 -14.49 8.07 -28.05
N HIS A 93 -14.24 7.01 -28.83
CA HIS A 93 -14.69 5.65 -28.52
C HIS A 93 -13.99 5.05 -27.30
N TYR A 94 -12.81 5.56 -26.92
CA TYR A 94 -12.13 5.15 -25.70
C TYR A 94 -12.65 5.86 -24.46
N ILE A 95 -13.19 7.08 -24.60
CA ILE A 95 -13.61 7.93 -23.46
C ILE A 95 -14.65 7.22 -22.59
N LEU A 96 -15.57 6.48 -23.20
CA LEU A 96 -16.62 5.74 -22.51
C LEU A 96 -16.11 4.53 -21.70
N LEU A 97 -14.90 4.06 -21.99
CA LEU A 97 -14.31 2.86 -21.42
C LEU A 97 -13.07 3.15 -20.56
N ILE A 98 -12.79 4.44 -20.28
CA ILE A 98 -11.65 4.82 -19.45
C ILE A 98 -11.90 4.30 -18.03
N PRO A 99 -10.99 3.46 -17.49
CA PRO A 99 -11.11 3.00 -16.12
C PRO A 99 -10.93 4.12 -15.11
N GLU A 100 -11.53 3.98 -13.92
CA GLU A 100 -11.33 4.91 -12.81
C GLU A 100 -9.89 4.90 -12.30
N GLU A 101 -9.22 3.75 -12.36
CA GLU A 101 -7.82 3.61 -11.97
C GLU A 101 -6.86 3.96 -13.11
N PRO A 102 -5.78 4.71 -12.85
CA PRO A 102 -4.82 5.08 -13.87
C PRO A 102 -3.90 3.90 -14.23
N PHE A 103 -3.45 3.85 -15.48
CA PHE A 103 -2.49 2.83 -15.91
C PHE A 103 -1.06 3.17 -15.53
N TYR A 104 -0.26 2.13 -15.35
CA TYR A 104 1.17 2.19 -15.19
C TYR A 104 1.85 1.34 -16.27
N GLU A 105 3.16 1.52 -16.39
CA GLU A 105 4.00 0.77 -17.32
C GLU A 105 3.97 -0.75 -17.01
N GLY A 106 3.76 -1.57 -18.04
CA GLY A 106 3.67 -3.03 -17.91
C GLY A 106 2.61 -3.74 -18.77
N GLY A 107 1.78 -3.03 -19.54
CA GLY A 107 0.65 -3.66 -20.26
C GLY A 107 -0.58 -3.86 -19.37
N LEU A 108 -1.70 -4.28 -19.95
CA LEU A 108 -2.96 -4.49 -19.21
C LEU A 108 -2.82 -5.50 -18.07
N HIS A 109 -2.08 -6.59 -18.31
CA HIS A 109 -1.97 -7.72 -17.37
C HIS A 109 -0.84 -7.59 -16.35
N ASN A 110 0.14 -6.70 -16.55
CA ASN A 110 1.25 -6.52 -15.61
C ASN A 110 1.17 -5.19 -14.85
N GLN A 111 -0.04 -4.74 -14.56
CA GLN A 111 -0.25 -3.56 -13.72
C GLN A 111 0.38 -3.79 -12.32
N PRO A 112 1.14 -2.81 -11.81
CA PRO A 112 1.78 -2.92 -10.52
C PRO A 112 0.74 -2.91 -9.40
N SER A 113 0.96 -3.73 -8.37
CA SER A 113 0.09 -3.72 -7.19
C SER A 113 0.13 -2.37 -6.47
N ARG A 114 -0.96 -2.03 -5.77
CA ARG A 114 -1.06 -0.80 -4.96
C ARG A 114 0.11 -0.60 -4.00
N ASN A 115 0.61 -1.68 -3.39
CA ASN A 115 1.77 -1.62 -2.51
C ASN A 115 3.06 -1.26 -3.25
N ARG A 116 3.25 -1.80 -4.46
CA ARG A 116 4.41 -1.49 -5.31
C ARG A 116 4.36 -0.02 -5.77
N ILE A 117 3.19 0.47 -6.18
CA ILE A 117 2.98 1.88 -6.56
C ILE A 117 3.39 2.80 -5.40
N ARG A 118 2.87 2.57 -4.19
CA ARG A 118 3.18 3.41 -3.02
C ARG A 118 4.64 3.31 -2.58
N LYS A 119 5.21 2.10 -2.58
CA LYS A 119 6.60 1.88 -2.13
C LYS A 119 7.61 2.54 -3.06
N HIS A 120 7.33 2.54 -4.36
CA HIS A 120 8.24 3.05 -5.39
C HIS A 120 7.83 4.41 -5.96
N ASN A 121 6.76 5.03 -5.44
CA ASN A 121 6.19 6.28 -5.94
C ASN A 121 6.05 6.29 -7.47
N LEU A 122 5.48 5.20 -8.02
CA LEU A 122 5.32 5.05 -9.46
C LEU A 122 4.39 6.14 -9.99
N LYS A 123 4.74 6.67 -11.16
CA LYS A 123 3.92 7.64 -11.87
C LYS A 123 3.01 6.92 -12.87
N PRO A 124 1.73 7.29 -12.94
CA PRO A 124 0.84 6.75 -13.96
C PRO A 124 1.26 7.24 -15.35
N LEU A 125 0.84 6.50 -16.37
CA LEU A 125 0.98 6.87 -17.76
C LEU A 125 0.16 8.14 -18.05
N THR A 126 0.75 9.04 -18.84
CA THR A 126 0.06 10.25 -19.28
C THR A 126 -1.07 9.89 -20.23
N VAL A 127 -2.28 10.39 -19.97
CA VAL A 127 -3.45 10.21 -20.83
C VAL A 127 -3.13 10.68 -22.25
N GLY A 128 -3.49 9.88 -23.26
CA GLY A 128 -3.18 10.16 -24.67
C GLY A 128 -1.73 9.90 -25.09
N SER A 129 -0.82 9.50 -24.18
CA SER A 129 0.51 9.02 -24.59
C SER A 129 0.41 7.72 -25.36
N HIS A 130 1.41 7.41 -26.20
CA HIS A 130 1.41 6.19 -27.03
C HIS A 130 1.24 4.91 -26.19
N ALA A 131 1.95 4.82 -25.06
CA ALA A 131 1.83 3.68 -24.15
C ALA A 131 0.43 3.60 -23.52
N TRP A 132 -0.19 4.73 -23.18
CA TRP A 132 -1.55 4.76 -22.65
C TRP A 132 -2.59 4.35 -23.71
N LEU A 133 -2.43 4.81 -24.95
CA LEU A 133 -3.29 4.45 -26.07
C LEU A 133 -3.19 2.95 -26.41
N ALA A 134 -2.00 2.36 -26.30
CA ALA A 134 -1.81 0.92 -26.47
C ALA A 134 -2.64 0.11 -25.46
N HIS A 135 -2.62 0.49 -24.17
CA HIS A 135 -3.47 -0.13 -23.14
C HIS A 135 -4.96 0.04 -23.43
N MET A 136 -5.38 1.25 -23.80
CA MET A 136 -6.79 1.50 -24.12
C MET A 136 -7.25 0.69 -25.32
N LYS A 137 -6.39 0.49 -26.32
CA LYS A 137 -6.68 -0.38 -27.45
C LYS A 137 -6.93 -1.82 -27.01
N GLU A 138 -6.09 -2.37 -26.13
CA GLU A 138 -6.29 -3.74 -25.60
C GLU A 138 -7.63 -3.88 -24.88
N ILE A 139 -7.99 -2.91 -24.03
CA ILE A 139 -9.29 -2.89 -23.33
C ILE A 139 -10.45 -2.84 -24.31
N TYR A 140 -10.33 -2.03 -25.35
CA TYR A 140 -11.36 -1.90 -26.38
C TYR A 140 -11.53 -3.17 -27.20
N ASP A 141 -10.44 -3.83 -27.58
CA ASP A 141 -10.47 -5.08 -28.32
C ASP A 141 -11.22 -6.17 -27.50
N ILE A 142 -10.93 -6.27 -26.19
CA ILE A 142 -11.65 -7.16 -25.26
C ILE A 142 -13.14 -6.80 -25.18
N HIS A 143 -13.47 -5.51 -25.07
CA HIS A 143 -14.85 -5.06 -25.03
C HIS A 143 -15.65 -5.43 -26.29
N ILE A 144 -15.03 -5.35 -27.47
CA ILE A 144 -15.65 -5.80 -28.73
C ILE A 144 -15.91 -7.31 -28.70
N GLU A 145 -14.94 -8.10 -28.22
CA GLU A 145 -15.10 -9.55 -28.12
C GLU A 145 -16.24 -9.94 -27.17
N ASP A 146 -16.29 -9.31 -25.99
CA ASP A 146 -17.35 -9.55 -24.98
C ASP A 146 -18.74 -9.15 -25.51
N THR A 147 -18.85 -7.98 -26.15
CA THR A 147 -20.12 -7.52 -26.72
C THR A 147 -20.61 -8.42 -27.85
N LYS A 148 -19.69 -8.94 -28.68
CA LYS A 148 -20.03 -9.92 -29.71
C LYS A 148 -20.50 -11.24 -29.10
N TYR A 149 -19.81 -11.74 -28.08
CA TYR A 149 -20.18 -12.98 -27.39
C TYR A 149 -21.60 -12.89 -26.79
N GLU A 150 -21.92 -11.80 -26.09
CA GLU A 150 -23.27 -11.63 -25.53
C GLU A 150 -24.34 -11.50 -26.62
N LEU A 151 -24.03 -10.88 -27.75
CA LEU A 151 -24.95 -10.82 -28.89
C LEU A 151 -25.22 -12.22 -29.48
N ASP A 152 -24.16 -13.00 -29.70
CA ASP A 152 -24.25 -14.36 -30.24
C ASP A 152 -25.03 -15.28 -29.28
N LYS A 153 -24.88 -15.09 -27.96
CA LYS A 153 -25.62 -15.82 -26.93
C LYS A 153 -27.12 -15.49 -26.92
N ILE A 154 -27.47 -14.21 -27.10
CA ILE A 154 -28.86 -13.77 -27.22
C ILE A 154 -29.50 -14.35 -28.49
N ASP A 155 -28.81 -14.34 -29.62
CA ASP A 155 -29.30 -14.92 -30.89
C ASP A 155 -29.46 -16.45 -30.79
N ALA A 156 -28.55 -17.12 -30.08
CA ALA A 156 -28.65 -18.55 -29.78
C ALA A 156 -29.76 -18.91 -28.77
N GLY A 157 -30.39 -17.91 -28.12
CA GLY A 157 -31.48 -18.11 -27.17
C GLY A 157 -31.07 -18.79 -25.85
N ILE A 158 -29.82 -18.59 -25.41
CA ILE A 158 -29.26 -19.14 -24.16
C ILE A 158 -29.35 -18.12 -23.01
#